data_AF-A0A1T5DEK4-F1
#
_entry.id   AF-A0A1T5DEK4-F1
#
_cell.length_a   1.000
_cell.length_b   1.000
_cell.length_c   1.000
_cell.angle_alpha   90.00
_cell.angle_beta   90.00
_cell.angle_gamma   90.00
#
_symmetry.space_group_name_H-M   'P 1'
#
loop_
_entity.id
_entity.type
_entity.pdbx_description
1 polymer ?
#
loop_
_entity_poly.entity_id
_entity_poly.type
_entity_poly.pdbx_seq_one_letter_code
_entity_poly.pdbx_strand_id
1 'polypeptide(L)' 'MKYKIVPNIIAVLLALIIGVALFKQIDFLNMTVEKPVLALVYLIGFLVSIGFMIKKTKNK' A
#
# COMPACT_ATOMS: atom_id res chain seq x y z
N MET A 1 -16.52 -4.07 15.69
CA MET A 1 -16.09 -4.18 14.27
C MET A 1 -15.45 -5.55 14.05
N LYS A 2 -15.87 -6.33 13.04
CA LYS A 2 -15.44 -7.73 12.81
C LYS A 2 -14.03 -7.88 12.21
N TYR A 3 -13.34 -6.76 11.93
CA TYR A 3 -11.97 -6.71 11.39
C TYR A 3 -11.13 -5.76 12.23
N LYS A 4 -9.86 -6.14 12.48
CA LYS A 4 -8.87 -5.34 13.19
C LYS A 4 -7.62 -5.24 12.33
N ILE A 5 -7.06 -4.05 12.22
CA ILE A 5 -5.75 -3.85 11.60
C ILE A 5 -4.69 -4.22 12.64
N VAL A 6 -3.83 -5.17 12.30
CA VAL A 6 -2.70 -5.61 13.10
C VAL A 6 -1.44 -5.37 12.26
N PRO A 7 -0.75 -4.24 12.47
CA PRO A 7 0.46 -3.92 11.72
C PRO A 7 1.52 -4.99 11.93
N ASN A 8 2.05 -5.54 10.83
CA ASN A 8 3.23 -6.38 10.85
C ASN A 8 4.42 -5.53 10.37
N ILE A 9 5.55 -5.59 11.08
CA ILE A 9 6.77 -4.84 10.74
C ILE A 9 7.16 -5.01 9.26
N ILE A 10 7.07 -6.23 8.73
CA ILE A 10 7.38 -6.52 7.31
C ILE A 10 6.39 -5.80 6.38
N ALA A 11 5.09 -5.90 6.66
CA ALA A 11 4.05 -5.27 5.84
C ALA A 11 4.13 -3.74 5.89
N VAL A 12 4.50 -3.17 7.05
CA VAL A 12 4.72 -1.74 7.23
C VAL A 12 5.93 -1.27 6.43
N LEU A 13 7.05 -1.99 6.49
CA LEU A 13 8.24 -1.68 5.69
C LEU A 13 7.95 -1.73 4.17
N LEU A 14 7.26 -2.77 3.71
CA LEU A 14 6.84 -2.88 2.31
C LEU A 14 5.91 -1.73 1.91
N ALA A 15 4.90 -1.43 2.74
CA ALA A 15 3.99 -0.32 2.48
C ALA A 15 4.73 1.03 2.42
N LEU A 16 5.71 1.27 3.29
CA LEU A 16 6.52 2.49 3.26
C LEU A 16 7.36 2.60 1.99
N ILE A 17 8.11 1.54 1.62
CA ILE A 17 8.97 1.56 0.44
C ILE A 17 8.14 1.74 -0.83
N ILE A 18 7.07 0.95 -0.97
CA ILE A 18 6.18 1.00 -2.14
C ILE A 18 5.41 2.33 -2.17
N GLY A 19 4.97 2.83 -1.02
CA GLY A 19 4.27 4.11 -0.91
C GLY A 19 5.14 5.28 -1.34
N VAL A 20 6.41 5.31 -0.91
CA VAL A 20 7.38 6.34 -1.36
C VAL A 20 7.67 6.22 -2.85
N ALA A 21 7.81 5.00 -3.39
CA ALA A 21 8.02 4.77 -4.81
C ALA A 21 6.81 5.22 -5.67
N LEU A 22 5.59 4.95 -5.20
CA LEU A 22 4.35 5.40 -5.82
C LEU A 22 4.25 6.93 -5.82
N PHE A 23 4.55 7.55 -4.67
CA PHE A 23 4.50 9.00 -4.52
C PHE A 23 5.48 9.71 -5.47
N LYS A 24 6.67 9.13 -5.67
CA LYS A 24 7.67 9.64 -6.62
C LYS A 24 7.28 9.52 -8.09
N GLN A 25 6.37 8.62 -8.44
CA GLN A 25 5.90 8.44 -9.82
C GLN A 25 4.81 9.42 -10.23
N ILE A 26 4.16 10.04 -9.25
CA ILE A 26 3.10 11.01 -9.48
C ILE A 26 3.75 12.38 -9.44
N ASP A 27 3.85 13.01 -10.59
CA ASP A 27 4.19 14.42 -10.66
C ASP A 27 2.94 15.24 -10.34
N PHE A 28 2.81 15.61 -9.07
CA PHE A 28 1.70 16.42 -8.58
C PHE A 28 1.70 17.85 -9.14
N LEU A 29 2.83 18.34 -9.65
CA LEU A 29 2.93 19.68 -10.22
C LEU A 29 2.28 19.72 -11.61
N ASN A 30 2.55 18.71 -12.43
CA ASN A 30 2.02 18.60 -13.79
C ASN A 30 0.76 17.71 -13.89
N MET A 31 0.32 17.11 -12.77
CA MET A 31 -0.75 16.10 -12.72
C MET A 31 -0.52 14.92 -13.69
N THR A 32 0.74 14.56 -13.90
CA THR A 32 1.13 13.46 -14.80
C THR A 32 1.73 12.30 -14.02
N VAL A 33 1.63 11.09 -14.59
CA VAL A 33 2.26 9.89 -14.06
C VAL A 33 3.27 9.42 -15.10
N GLU A 34 4.56 9.50 -14.78
CA GLU A 34 5.62 9.18 -15.75
C GLU A 34 5.50 7.76 -16.30
N LYS A 35 5.21 6.80 -15.41
CA LYS A 35 5.15 5.36 -15.72
C LYS A 35 3.83 4.79 -15.20
N PRO A 36 2.71 4.99 -15.92
CA PRO A 36 1.38 4.64 -15.42
C PRO A 36 1.23 3.14 -15.11
N VAL A 37 1.84 2.27 -15.92
CA VAL A 37 1.84 0.82 -15.68
C VAL A 37 2.62 0.46 -14.41
N LEU A 38 3.78 1.09 -14.19
CA LEU A 38 4.59 0.81 -13.00
C LEU A 38 3.93 1.38 -11.73
N ALA A 39 3.23 2.51 -11.84
CA ALA A 39 2.41 3.07 -10.77
C ALA A 39 1.25 2.16 -10.39
N LEU A 40 0.60 1.52 -11.36
CA LEU A 40 -0.42 0.50 -11.08
C LEU A 40 0.17 -0.69 -10.31
N VAL A 41 1.36 -1.18 -10.70
CA VAL A 41 2.02 -2.28 -9.99
C VAL A 41 2.34 -1.91 -8.54
N TYR A 42 2.87 -0.71 -8.31
CA TYR A 42 3.11 -0.20 -6.96
C TYR A 42 1.82 0.01 -6.17
N LEU A 43 0.75 0.49 -6.82
CA LEU A 43 -0.54 0.67 -6.16
C LEU A 43 -1.11 -0.67 -5.67
N ILE A 44 -1.07 -1.70 -6.53
CA ILE A 44 -1.49 -3.06 -6.18
C ILE A 44 -0.63 -3.60 -5.03
N GLY A 45 0.70 -3.46 -5.12
CA GLY A 45 1.61 -3.90 -4.06
C GLY A 45 1.37 -3.20 -2.72
N PHE A 46 1.05 -1.91 -2.76
CA PHE A 46 0.70 -1.12 -1.57
C PHE A 46 -0.62 -1.60 -0.95
N LEU A 47 -1.66 -1.80 -1.76
CA LEU A 47 -2.95 -2.33 -1.30
C LEU A 47 -2.83 -3.74 -0.73
N VAL A 48 -2.02 -4.61 -1.34
CA VAL A 48 -1.75 -5.96 -0.83
C VAL A 48 -1.02 -5.90 0.51
N SER A 49 -0.03 -5.01 0.65
CA SER A 49 0.69 -4.81 1.92
C SER A 49 -0.26 -4.36 3.03
N ILE A 50 -1.20 -3.46 2.73
CA ILE A 50 -2.26 -3.06 3.67
C ILE A 50 -3.21 -4.23 3.96
N GLY A 51 -3.61 -4.99 2.94
CA GLY A 51 -4.48 -6.15 3.07
C GLY A 51 -3.92 -7.20 4.03
N PHE A 52 -2.61 -7.44 4.01
CA PHE A 52 -1.93 -8.33 4.96
C PHE A 52 -2.02 -7.89 6.43
N MET A 53 -2.23 -6.59 6.68
CA MET A 53 -2.42 -6.07 8.03
C MET A 53 -3.86 -6.24 8.53
N ILE A 54 -4.83 -6.48 7.63
CA ILE A 54 -6.23 -6.65 8.01
C ILE A 54 -6.46 -8.09 8.48
N LYS A 55 -6.78 -8.27 9.76
CA LYS A 55 -7.12 -9.57 10.34
C LYS A 55 -8.58 -9.60 10.75
N LYS A 56 -9.27 -10.71 10.46
CA LYS A 56 -10.61 -10.97 10.99
C LYS A 56 -10.51 -11.25 12.48
N THR A 57 -11.26 -10.51 13.29
CA THR A 57 -11.35 -10.83 14.72
C THR A 57 -12.16 -12.12 14.85
N LYS A 58 -11.51 -13.21 15.24
CA LYS A 58 -12.22 -14.45 15.58
C LYS A 58 -12.75 -14.23 17.01
N ASN A 59 -14.03 -13.91 17.12
CA ASN A 59 -14.71 -13.94 18.42
C ASN A 59 -14.54 -15.36 18.95
N LYS A 60 -13.85 -15.51 20.09
CA LYS A 60 -13.86 -16.76 20.85
C LYS A 60 -15.21 -16.88 21.54
#